data_AF-A0A3N0YRT0-F1
#
_entry.id   AF-A0A3N0YRT0-F1
#
_cell.length_a   1.000
_cell.length_b   1.000
_cell.length_c   1.000
_cell.angle_alpha   90.00
_cell.angle_beta   90.00
_cell.angle_gamma   90.00
#
_symmetry.space_group_name_H-M   'P 1'
#
loop_
_entity.id
_entity.type
_entity.pdbx_description
1 polymer ?
#
loop_
_entity_poly.entity_id
_entity_poly.type
_entity_poly.pdbx_seq_one_letter_code
_entity_poly.pdbx_strand_id
1 'polypeptide(L)'
;NHRLMFLCPSGMLSTFLDQCSTEDFFRCASLFLRNPRLEPPLMEKMLMLLQKLSGVRKNKRLFEVSSLHLLLQEMHRTADRSQAFLNINLSSILLNLGLLTRS
;
A
#
# COMPACT_ATOMS: atom_id res chain seq x y z
N ASN A 1 7.22 -16.43 22.85
CA ASN A 1 6.06 -15.75 22.21
C ASN A 1 6.45 -14.97 20.95
N HIS A 2 7.11 -15.60 19.96
CA HIS A 2 7.57 -14.88 18.75
C HIS A 2 7.55 -15.76 17.48
N ARG A 3 6.56 -16.68 17.35
CA ARG A 3 6.56 -17.71 16.30
C ARG A 3 5.20 -17.97 15.63
N LEU A 4 4.26 -17.04 15.68
CA LEU A 4 2.95 -17.20 15.04
C LEU A 4 2.71 -16.36 13.78
N MET A 5 3.64 -15.48 13.38
CA MET A 5 3.49 -14.71 12.14
C MET A 5 3.90 -15.45 10.85
N PHE A 6 4.38 -16.70 10.93
CA PHE A 6 5.03 -17.38 9.80
C PHE A 6 4.21 -18.51 9.14
N LEU A 7 2.93 -18.69 9.48
CA LEU A 7 2.11 -19.83 9.02
C LEU A 7 0.82 -19.42 8.30
N CYS A 8 0.76 -18.25 7.65
CA CYS A 8 -0.27 -18.07 6.63
C CYS A 8 0.20 -18.90 5.41
N PRO A 9 -0.53 -19.96 4.99
CA PRO A 9 -0.11 -20.72 3.81
C PRO A 9 -0.03 -19.74 2.64
N SER A 10 1.06 -19.74 1.89
CA SER A 10 1.30 -18.77 0.80
C SER A 10 0.11 -18.66 -0.18
N GLY A 11 -0.68 -19.74 -0.31
CA GLY A 11 -1.94 -19.75 -1.04
C GLY A 11 -3.01 -18.81 -0.47
N MET A 12 -3.21 -18.76 0.86
CA MET A 12 -4.23 -17.92 1.49
C MET A 12 -3.93 -16.42 1.32
N LEU A 13 -2.66 -16.03 1.47
CA LEU A 13 -2.25 -14.65 1.23
C LEU A 13 -2.43 -14.27 -0.25
N SER A 14 -2.06 -15.16 -1.17
CA SER A 14 -2.25 -14.94 -2.61
C SER A 14 -3.73 -14.76 -2.95
N THR A 15 -4.60 -15.64 -2.46
CA THR A 15 -6.05 -15.55 -2.66
C THR A 15 -6.62 -14.26 -2.08
N PHE A 16 -6.18 -13.86 -0.88
CA PHE A 16 -6.63 -12.59 -0.29
C PHE A 16 -6.22 -11.39 -1.14
N LEU A 17 -4.96 -11.32 -1.59
CA LEU A 17 -4.50 -10.23 -2.46
C LEU A 17 -5.24 -10.21 -3.80
N ASP A 18 -5.57 -11.39 -4.33
CA ASP A 18 -6.36 -11.51 -5.56
C ASP A 18 -7.79 -10.96 -5.36
N GLN A 19 -8.44 -11.27 -4.24
CA GLN A 19 -9.74 -10.72 -3.87
C GLN A 19 -9.72 -9.20 -3.65
N CYS A 20 -8.61 -8.65 -3.17
CA CYS A 20 -8.42 -7.19 -3.06
C CYS A 20 -8.06 -6.52 -4.40
N SER A 21 -7.76 -7.27 -5.46
CA SER A 21 -7.31 -6.73 -6.75
C SER A 21 -8.49 -6.27 -7.62
N THR A 22 -9.34 -5.39 -7.08
CA THR A 22 -10.57 -4.89 -7.72
C THR A 22 -10.61 -3.36 -7.72
N GLU A 23 -11.33 -2.76 -8.68
CA GLU A 23 -11.48 -1.30 -8.73
C GLU A 23 -12.15 -0.75 -7.45
N ASP A 24 -13.16 -1.44 -6.93
CA ASP A 24 -13.87 -1.03 -5.71
C ASP A 24 -12.94 -0.98 -4.50
N PHE A 25 -12.10 -1.99 -4.30
CA PHE A 25 -11.15 -1.99 -3.21
C PHE A 25 -10.20 -0.79 -3.30
N PHE A 26 -9.66 -0.52 -4.48
CA PHE A 26 -8.74 0.60 -4.71
C PHE A 26 -9.41 1.97 -4.55
N ARG A 27 -10.66 2.13 -5.01
CA ARG A 27 -11.46 3.34 -4.75
C ARG A 27 -11.71 3.54 -3.26
N CYS A 28 -12.11 2.50 -2.54
CA CYS A 28 -12.31 2.54 -1.09
C CYS A 28 -11.01 2.88 -0.35
N ALA A 29 -9.88 2.28 -0.71
CA ALA A 29 -8.58 2.59 -0.10
C ALA A 29 -8.17 4.06 -0.36
N SER A 30 -8.46 4.57 -1.57
CA SER A 30 -8.24 5.97 -1.94
C SER A 30 -9.07 6.94 -1.07
N LEU A 31 -10.33 6.62 -0.81
CA LEU A 31 -11.19 7.40 0.11
C LEU A 31 -10.74 7.27 1.56
N PHE A 32 -10.37 6.06 1.99
CA PHE A 32 -9.92 5.76 3.33
C PHE A 32 -8.69 6.58 3.71
N LEU A 33 -7.67 6.62 2.83
CA LEU A 33 -6.44 7.38 3.07
C LEU A 33 -6.63 8.91 3.01
N ARG A 34 -7.70 9.41 2.39
CA ARG A 34 -8.03 10.85 2.40
C ARG A 34 -8.81 11.29 3.63
N ASN A 35 -9.24 10.36 4.48
CA ASN A 35 -9.99 10.71 5.68
C ASN A 35 -9.07 11.46 6.67
N PRO A 36 -9.34 12.74 7.00
CA PRO A 36 -8.50 13.51 7.91
C PRO A 36 -8.54 13.01 9.35
N ARG A 37 -9.50 12.14 9.70
CA ARG A 37 -9.64 11.50 11.02
C ARG A 37 -9.09 10.07 11.04
N LEU A 38 -8.26 9.72 10.06
CA LEU A 38 -7.68 8.39 9.99
C LEU A 38 -6.61 8.21 11.07
N GLU A 39 -6.82 7.24 11.94
CA GLU A 39 -5.85 6.88 12.97
C GLU A 39 -4.56 6.31 12.35
N PRO A 40 -3.36 6.74 12.81
CA PRO A 40 -2.09 6.30 12.24
C PRO A 40 -1.92 4.77 12.13
N PRO A 41 -2.30 3.96 13.14
CA PRO A 41 -2.15 2.50 13.04
C PRO A 41 -3.01 1.86 11.93
N LEU A 42 -4.14 2.48 11.58
CA LEU A 42 -4.99 2.00 10.50
C LEU A 42 -4.44 2.42 9.13
N MET A 43 -3.89 3.63 9.04
CA MET A 43 -3.16 4.09 7.85
C MET A 43 -1.99 3.14 7.54
N GLU A 44 -1.17 2.80 8.54
CA GLU A 44 -0.04 1.89 8.37
C GLU A 44 -0.47 0.50 7.87
N LYS A 45 -1.56 -0.05 8.41
CA LYS A 45 -2.13 -1.32 7.94
C LYS A 45 -2.58 -1.25 6.48
N MET A 46 -3.21 -0.15 6.09
CA MET A 46 -3.61 0.08 4.70
C MET A 46 -2.39 0.19 3.79
N LEU A 47 -1.35 0.93 4.20
CA LEU A 47 -0.12 1.08 3.42
C LEU A 47 0.65 -0.24 3.28
N MET A 48 0.70 -1.08 4.32
CA MET A 48 1.27 -2.43 4.22
C MET A 48 0.52 -3.30 3.19
N LEU A 49 -0.81 -3.19 3.15
CA LEU A 49 -1.62 -3.92 2.17
C LEU A 49 -1.39 -3.40 0.75
N LEU A 50 -1.38 -2.07 0.57
CA LEU A 50 -1.07 -1.44 -0.72
C LEU A 50 0.36 -1.75 -1.18
N GLN A 51 1.33 -1.86 -0.27
CA GLN A 51 2.69 -2.33 -0.59
C GLN A 51 2.67 -3.72 -1.21
N LYS A 52 1.95 -4.69 -0.63
CA LYS A 52 1.81 -6.03 -1.20
C LYS A 52 1.10 -5.99 -2.56
N LEU A 53 0.01 -5.23 -2.67
CA LEU A 53 -0.77 -5.11 -3.90
C LEU A 53 0.02 -4.42 -5.03
N SER A 54 0.92 -3.49 -4.71
CA SER A 54 1.79 -2.82 -5.69
C SER A 54 2.77 -3.78 -6.38
N GLY A 55 3.15 -4.87 -5.70
CA GLY A 55 3.98 -5.93 -6.27
C GLY A 55 3.24 -6.81 -7.29
N VAL A 56 1.91 -6.77 -7.31
CA VAL A 56 1.10 -7.54 -8.26
C VAL A 56 1.01 -6.77 -9.59
N ARG A 57 1.65 -7.27 -10.64
CA ARG A 57 1.80 -6.55 -11.93
C ARG A 57 0.48 -6.05 -12.53
N LYS A 58 -0.60 -6.83 -12.44
CA LYS A 58 -1.92 -6.45 -12.98
C LYS A 58 -2.57 -5.26 -12.25
N ASN A 59 -2.15 -4.98 -11.01
CA ASN A 59 -2.76 -3.95 -10.17
C ASN A 59 -2.24 -2.54 -10.48
N LYS A 60 -1.18 -2.37 -11.27
CA LYS A 60 -0.65 -1.03 -11.62
C LYS A 60 -1.74 -0.11 -12.17
N ARG A 61 -2.56 -0.63 -13.10
CA ARG A 61 -3.72 0.10 -13.64
C ARG A 61 -4.74 0.49 -12.56
N LEU A 62 -4.93 -0.32 -11.52
CA LEU A 62 -5.84 -0.02 -10.42
C LEU A 62 -5.34 1.15 -9.56
N PHE A 63 -4.03 1.27 -9.35
CA PHE A 63 -3.43 2.45 -8.71
C PHE A 63 -3.61 3.71 -9.56
N GLU A 64 -3.58 3.58 -10.89
CA GLU A 64 -3.79 4.68 -11.84
C GLU A 64 -5.23 5.19 -11.82
N VAL A 65 -6.21 4.31 -12.08
CA VAL A 65 -7.63 4.70 -12.18
C VAL A 65 -8.24 5.19 -10.87
N SER A 66 -7.68 4.78 -9.72
CA SER A 66 -8.09 5.25 -8.39
C SER A 66 -7.33 6.50 -7.92
N SER A 67 -6.37 7.00 -8.71
CA SER A 67 -5.44 8.08 -8.38
C SER A 67 -4.67 7.85 -7.07
N LEU A 68 -4.55 6.61 -6.61
CA LEU A 68 -3.82 6.27 -5.39
C LEU A 68 -2.33 6.58 -5.51
N HIS A 69 -1.76 6.39 -6.69
CA HIS A 69 -0.35 6.71 -6.93
C HIS A 69 -0.02 8.18 -6.63
N LEU A 70 -0.87 9.13 -7.04
CA LEU A 70 -0.69 10.56 -6.76
C LEU A 70 -0.79 10.85 -5.25
N LEU A 71 -1.78 10.25 -4.58
CA LEU A 71 -1.95 10.40 -3.13
C LEU A 71 -0.71 9.89 -2.38
N LEU A 72 -0.20 8.72 -2.75
CA LEU A 72 0.97 8.11 -2.12
C LEU A 72 2.26 8.90 -2.41
N GLN A 73 2.40 9.50 -3.60
CA GLN A 73 3.50 10.42 -3.90
C GLN A 73 3.46 11.66 -3.01
N GLU A 74 2.28 12.26 -2.84
CA GLU A 74 2.11 13.43 -1.98
C GLU A 74 2.40 13.08 -0.51
N MET A 75 1.85 11.97 -0.01
CA MET A 75 2.16 11.46 1.33
C MET A 75 3.66 11.24 1.52
N HIS A 76 4.37 10.69 0.53
CA HIS A 76 5.82 10.49 0.59
C HIS A 76 6.58 11.82 0.63
N ARG A 77 6.12 12.81 -0.13
CA ARG A 77 6.74 14.15 -0.19
C ARG A 77 6.59 14.90 1.14
N THR A 78 5.49 14.71 1.85
CA THR A 78 5.17 15.43 3.09
C THR A 78 5.44 14.63 4.37
N ALA A 79 5.78 13.34 4.26
CA ALA A 79 6.05 12.51 5.43
C ALA A 79 7.27 13.02 6.23
N ASP A 80 7.14 13.02 7.55
CA ASP A 80 8.28 13.28 8.44
C ASP A 80 9.31 12.16 8.28
N ARG A 81 10.58 12.53 8.11
CA ARG A 81 11.71 11.60 7.98
C ARG A 81 11.93 10.76 9.24
N SER A 82 11.44 11.20 10.40
CA SER A 82 11.47 10.40 11.64
C SER A 82 10.62 9.13 11.54
N GLN A 83 9.61 9.12 10.67
CA GLN A 83 8.67 8.01 10.48
C GLN A 83 9.25 6.98 9.51
N ALA A 84 10.33 6.31 9.90
CA ALA A 84 11.08 5.39 9.02
C ALA A 84 10.19 4.30 8.40
N PHE A 85 9.27 3.72 9.18
CA PHE A 85 8.36 2.68 8.69
C PHE A 85 7.43 3.17 7.58
N LEU A 86 6.85 4.36 7.75
CA LEU A 86 5.99 4.99 6.76
C LEU A 86 6.75 5.26 5.46
N ASN A 87 7.94 5.88 5.58
CA ASN A 87 8.79 6.22 4.44
C ASN A 87 9.22 4.96 3.65
N ILE A 88 9.58 3.87 4.35
CA ILE A 88 9.96 2.60 3.72
C ILE A 88 8.79 1.99 2.93
N ASN A 89 7.59 1.98 3.52
CA ASN A 89 6.40 1.46 2.83
C ASN A 89 6.06 2.27 1.58
N LEU A 90 6.02 3.60 1.71
CA LEU A 90 5.74 4.51 0.60
C LEU A 90 6.78 4.38 -0.52
N SER A 91 8.07 4.40 -0.18
CA SER A 91 9.16 4.18 -1.14
C SER A 91 9.00 2.85 -1.89
N SER A 92 8.70 1.77 -1.16
CA SER A 92 8.51 0.45 -1.76
C SER A 92 7.32 0.40 -2.72
N ILE A 93 6.19 1.04 -2.37
CA ILE A 93 5.05 1.14 -3.27
C ILE A 93 5.44 1.89 -4.54
N LEU A 94 6.04 3.09 -4.39
CA LEU A 94 6.38 3.94 -5.53
C LEU A 94 7.43 3.29 -6.44
N LEU A 95 8.41 2.56 -5.89
CA LEU A 95 9.36 1.75 -6.66
C LEU A 95 8.67 0.65 -7.46
N ASN A 96 7.73 -0.10 -6.87
CA ASN A 96 6.99 -1.15 -7.57
C ASN A 96 6.14 -0.58 -8.71
N LEU A 97 5.59 0.62 -8.52
CA LEU A 97 4.85 1.34 -9.55
C LEU A 97 5.76 1.94 -10.63
N GLY A 98 7.08 2.05 -10.40
CA GLY A 98 8.02 2.67 -11.34
C GLY A 98 8.03 4.20 -11.26
N LEU A 99 7.57 4.77 -10.15
CA LEU A 99 7.47 6.21 -9.89
C LEU A 99 8.65 6.77 -9.09
N LEU A 100 9.51 5.89 -8.58
CA LEU A 100 10.83 6.23 -8.06
C LEU A 100 11.87 5.45 -8.87
N THR A 101 12.99 6.10 -9.17
CA THR A 101 14.18 5.44 -9.70
C THR A 101 15.04 4.97 -8.53
N ARG A 102 15.53 3.74 -8.57
CA ARG A 102 16.64 3.34 -7.68
C ARG A 102 17.88 4.09 -8.16
N SER A 103 18.34 5.05 -7.36
CA SER A 103 19.63 5.71 -7.54
C SER A 103 20.77 4.72 -7.39
#